data_AF-A0A843HNG3-F1
#
_entry.id   AF-A0A843HNG3-F1
#
_cell.length_a   1.000
_cell.length_b   1.000
_cell.length_c   1.000
_cell.angle_alpha   90.00
_cell.angle_beta   90.00
_cell.angle_gamma   90.00
#
_symmetry.space_group_name_H-M   'P 1'
#
loop_
_entity.id
_entity.type
_entity.pdbx_description
1 polymer ?
#
loop_
_entity_poly.entity_id
_entity_poly.type
_entity_poly.pdbx_seq_one_letter_code
_entity_poly.pdbx_strand_id
1 'polypeptide(L)' 'MSKKVYNLVVGIVGGLSTIAVAVVTFFNPAYAVAINASIGIGCTAIIEICGQFVKA' A
#
# COMPACT_ATOMS: atom_id res chain seq x y z
N MET A 1 -3.31 -0.76 -18.61
CA MET A 1 -2.26 0.06 -17.97
C MET A 1 -0.92 -0.29 -18.60
N SER A 2 -0.08 0.70 -18.91
CA SER A 2 1.30 0.42 -19.36
C SER A 2 2.15 0.02 -18.15
N LYS A 3 3.18 -0.81 -18.34
CA LYS A 3 4.08 -1.24 -17.26
C LYS A 3 4.70 -0.06 -16.49
N LYS A 4 4.96 1.07 -17.18
CA LYS A 4 5.47 2.30 -16.55
C LYS A 4 4.48 2.91 -15.56
N VAL A 5 3.21 2.98 -15.93
CA VAL A 5 2.15 3.51 -15.04
C VAL A 5 1.89 2.58 -13.87
N TYR A 6 1.93 1.26 -14.10
CA TYR A 6 1.82 0.27 -13.02
C TYR A 6 2.93 0.42 -11.99
N ASN A 7 4.19 0.47 -12.42
CA ASN A 7 5.32 0.65 -11.51
C ASN A 7 5.22 1.96 -10.71
N LEU A 8 4.71 3.03 -11.33
CA LEU A 8 4.46 4.29 -10.64
C LEU A 8 3.39 4.14 -9.54
N VAL A 9 2.25 3.51 -9.86
CA VAL A 9 1.17 3.30 -8.89
C VAL A 9 1.64 2.42 -7.74
N VAL A 10 2.33 1.31 -8.02
CA VAL A 10 2.89 0.43 -6.99
C VAL A 10 3.90 1.18 -6.10
N GLY A 11 4.75 2.01 -6.69
CA GLY A 11 5.70 2.84 -5.94
C GLY A 11 5.02 3.83 -5.00
N ILE A 12 3.96 4.53 -5.47
CA ILE A 12 3.19 5.47 -4.65
C ILE A 12 2.45 4.73 -3.52
N VAL A 13 1.82 3.60 -3.83
CA VAL A 13 1.07 2.79 -2.86
C VAL A 13 1.98 2.25 -1.76
N GLY A 14 3.19 1.80 -2.11
CA GLY A 14 4.21 1.40 -1.14
C GLY A 14 4.75 2.57 -0.32
N GLY A 15 4.98 3.74 -0.94
CA GLY A 15 5.39 4.94 -0.22
C GLY A 15 4.34 5.41 0.79
N LEU A 16 3.09 5.49 0.38
CA LEU A 16 1.99 5.90 1.26
C LEU A 16 1.75 4.91 2.40
N SER A 17 1.90 3.60 2.17
CA SER A 17 1.72 2.61 3.23
C SER A 17 2.78 2.76 4.34
N THR A 18 4.04 3.04 3.99
CA THR A 18 5.09 3.29 4.99
C THR A 18 4.82 4.54 5.83
N ILE A 19 4.32 5.62 5.21
CA ILE A 19 3.94 6.85 5.93
C ILE A 19 2.74 6.56 6.84
N ALA A 20 1.71 5.87 6.35
CA ALA A 20 0.53 5.53 7.13
C ALA A 20 0.89 4.67 8.36
N VAL A 21 1.79 3.70 8.20
CA VAL A 21 2.32 2.89 9.31
C VAL A 21 3.04 3.74 10.35
N ALA A 22 3.88 4.70 9.91
CA ALA A 22 4.59 5.59 10.82
C ALA A 22 3.62 6.50 11.60
N VAL A 23 2.63 7.09 10.92
CA VAL A 23 1.60 7.94 11.53
C VAL A 23 0.78 7.15 12.55
N VAL A 24 0.31 5.96 12.19
CA VAL A 24 -0.47 5.09 13.08
C VAL A 24 0.33 4.69 14.30
N THR A 25 1.61 4.36 14.13
CA THR A 25 2.50 3.99 15.25
C THR A 25 2.71 5.16 16.21
N PHE A 26 2.74 6.39 15.71
CA PHE A 26 2.87 7.59 16.53
C PHE A 26 1.57 7.99 17.25
N PHE A 27 0.43 7.97 16.56
CA PHE A 27 -0.85 8.46 17.09
C PHE A 27 -1.69 7.40 17.81
N ASN A 28 -1.55 6.12 17.45
CA ASN A 28 -2.35 5.02 17.99
C ASN A 28 -1.49 3.81 18.37
N PRO A 29 -0.50 3.96 19.28
CA PRO A 29 0.47 2.91 19.59
C PRO A 29 -0.17 1.62 20.13
N ALA A 30 -1.29 1.73 20.87
CA ALA A 30 -2.01 0.58 21.42
C ALA A 30 -2.63 -0.33 20.35
N TYR A 31 -3.01 0.22 19.19
CA TYR A 31 -3.63 -0.52 18.07
C TYR A 31 -2.72 -0.59 16.83
N ALA A 32 -1.48 -0.10 16.94
CA ALA A 32 -0.59 0.06 15.81
C ALA A 32 -0.35 -1.26 15.09
N VAL A 33 -0.20 -2.37 15.81
CA VAL A 33 0.01 -3.70 15.22
C VAL A 33 -1.16 -4.11 14.30
N ALA A 34 -2.39 -3.99 14.78
CA ALA A 34 -3.58 -4.38 14.01
C ALA A 34 -3.80 -3.47 12.79
N ILE A 35 -3.61 -2.15 12.97
CA ILE A 35 -3.78 -1.19 11.89
C ILE A 35 -2.67 -1.33 10.84
N ASN A 36 -1.41 -1.48 11.26
CA ASN A 36 -0.28 -1.68 10.34
C ASN A 36 -0.46 -2.97 9.51
N ALA A 37 -0.97 -4.04 10.12
CA ALA A 37 -1.32 -5.26 9.41
C ALA A 37 -2.42 -5.02 8.35
N SER A 38 -3.46 -4.26 8.69
CA SER A 38 -4.54 -3.92 7.74
C SER A 38 -4.05 -3.04 6.58
N ILE A 39 -3.12 -2.11 6.85
CA ILE A 39 -2.47 -1.28 5.82
C ILE A 39 -1.68 -2.17 4.86
N GLY A 40 -0.90 -3.12 5.39
CA GLY A 40 -0.13 -4.07 4.58
C GLY A 40 -1.02 -4.89 3.64
N ILE A 41 -2.11 -5.48 4.16
CA ILE A 41 -3.06 -6.27 3.38
C ILE A 41 -3.73 -5.40 2.30
N GLY A 42 -4.19 -4.21 2.66
CA GLY A 42 -4.80 -3.28 1.71
C GLY A 42 -3.83 -2.86 0.59
N CYS A 43 -2.56 -2.63 0.93
CA CYS A 43 -1.51 -2.28 0.00
C CYS A 43 -1.28 -3.41 -1.03
N THR A 44 -1.15 -4.66 -0.57
CA THR A 44 -1.02 -5.84 -1.46
C THR A 44 -2.24 -6.01 -2.36
N ALA A 45 -3.46 -5.87 -1.82
CA ALA A 45 -4.68 -5.99 -2.61
C ALA A 45 -4.76 -4.94 -3.73
N ILE A 46 -4.38 -3.69 -3.46
CA ILE A 46 -4.34 -2.63 -4.48
C ILE A 46 -3.34 -2.99 -5.59
N ILE A 47 -2.16 -3.49 -5.23
CA ILE A 47 -1.11 -3.89 -6.19
C ILE A 47 -1.62 -5.02 -7.08
N GLU A 48 -2.23 -6.05 -6.51
CA GLU A 48 -2.79 -7.18 -7.26
C GLU A 48 -3.91 -6.75 -8.22
N ILE A 49 -4.84 -5.91 -7.75
CA ILE A 49 -5.91 -5.35 -8.59
C ILE A 49 -5.29 -4.53 -9.73
N CYS A 50 -4.32 -3.66 -9.44
CA CYS A 50 -3.64 -2.87 -10.47
C CYS A 50 -2.91 -3.76 -11.48
N GLY A 51 -2.36 -4.90 -11.02
CA GLY A 51 -1.68 -5.90 -11.85
C GLY A 51 -2.59 -6.52 -12.90
N GLN A 52 -3.85 -6.79 -12.55
CA GLN A 52 -4.87 -7.32 -13.49
C GLN A 52 -5.15 -6.37 -14.66
N PHE A 53 -4.92 -5.06 -14.48
CA PHE A 53 -5.14 -4.06 -15.52
C PHE A 53 -3.88 -3.76 -16.34
N VAL A 54 -2.74 -4.39 -16.07
CA VAL A 54 -1.54 -4.25 -16.92
C VAL A 54 -1.80 -4.95 -18.25
N LYS A 55 -1.78 -4.20 -19.36
CA LYS A 55 -1.88 -4.82 -20.68
C LYS A 55 -0.59 -5.60 -20.90
N ALA A 56 -0.72 -6.91 -21.16
CA ALA A 56 0.39 -7.78 -21.56
C ALA A 56 1.09 -7.21 -22.80
#